data_AF-A0A7J2JXW2-F1
#
_entry.id   AF-A0A7J2JXW2-F1
#
_cell.length_a   1.000
_cell.length_b   1.000
_cell.length_c   1.000
_cell.angle_alpha   90.00
_cell.angle_beta   90.00
_cell.angle_gamma   90.00
#
_symmetry.space_group_name_H-M   'P 1'
#
loop_
_entity.id
_entity.type
_entity.pdbx_description
1 polymer ?
#
loop_
_entity_poly.entity_id
_entity_poly.type
_entity_poly.pdbx_seq_one_letter_code
_entity_poly.pdbx_strand_id
1 'polypeptide(L)'
;MEHKALLLAITAVFLAVSSAWLSWCALNSPSGQEATMEGVSWESYGLRFELSVDLEEKELVVRMAVENVASEPITLAFRTSQVWDVEIRDSGGRVLWRWSAGKAFLQVVQYRKLAPGEEMAFQTEWEAPGPGHYTVVGYFLGHLGDLSGPRPPPLTCHVKIG
;
A
#
# COMPACT_ATOMS: atom_id res chain seq x y z
N MET A 1 -14.65 7.77 -33.18
CA MET A 1 -15.52 7.41 -32.04
C MET A 1 -15.06 6.06 -31.57
N GLU A 2 -14.16 6.03 -30.59
CA GLU A 2 -13.63 4.79 -30.05
C GLU A 2 -13.99 4.72 -28.57
N HIS A 3 -14.78 3.70 -28.25
CA HIS A 3 -15.21 3.38 -26.90
C HIS A 3 -13.98 2.86 -26.12
N LYS A 4 -13.38 3.70 -25.27
CA LYS A 4 -12.45 3.22 -24.24
C LYS A 4 -13.27 2.49 -23.17
N ALA A 5 -13.27 1.17 -23.26
CA ALA A 5 -13.83 0.29 -22.24
C ALA A 5 -13.10 0.51 -20.92
N LEU A 6 -13.87 0.89 -19.89
CA LEU A 6 -13.46 0.78 -18.49
C LEU A 6 -13.25 -0.70 -18.16
N LEU A 7 -12.03 -1.08 -17.80
CA LEU A 7 -11.79 -2.31 -17.07
C LEU A 7 -11.35 -1.94 -15.65
N LEU A 8 -12.30 -2.03 -14.71
CA LEU A 8 -12.00 -2.11 -13.28
C LEU A 8 -11.44 -3.52 -13.02
N ALA A 9 -10.12 -3.65 -12.95
CA ALA A 9 -9.50 -4.87 -12.46
C ALA A 9 -9.36 -4.78 -10.93
N ILE A 10 -10.29 -5.38 -10.21
CA ILE A 10 -10.08 -5.75 -8.81
C ILE A 10 -9.33 -7.08 -8.85
N THR A 11 -8.00 -7.03 -8.85
CA THR A 11 -7.17 -8.22 -8.65
C THR A 11 -6.84 -8.34 -7.17
N ALA A 12 -7.68 -9.04 -6.43
CA ALA A 12 -7.30 -9.59 -5.14
C ALA A 12 -6.39 -10.81 -5.41
N VAL A 13 -5.08 -10.61 -5.42
CA VAL A 13 -4.12 -11.71 -5.49
C VAL A 13 -3.92 -12.24 -4.07
N PHE A 14 -4.59 -13.33 -3.74
CA PHE A 14 -4.27 -14.13 -2.56
C PHE A 14 -3.10 -15.04 -2.91
N LEU A 15 -1.87 -14.58 -2.63
CA LEU A 15 -0.69 -15.44 -2.61
C LEU A 15 -0.24 -15.61 -1.16
N ALA A 16 -0.66 -16.71 -0.54
CA ALA A 16 0.09 -17.28 0.56
C ALA A 16 1.41 -17.78 -0.01
N VAL A 17 2.45 -16.95 0.04
CA VAL A 17 3.82 -17.35 -0.28
C VAL A 17 4.68 -16.95 0.90
N SER A 18 4.85 -17.93 1.79
CA SER A 18 5.85 -17.98 2.84
C SER A 18 7.22 -17.52 2.32
N SER A 19 7.73 -16.41 2.86
CA SER A 19 9.16 -16.10 3.05
C SER A 19 10.18 -16.61 2.00
N ALA A 20 9.84 -16.51 0.71
CA ALA A 20 10.74 -16.84 -0.40
C ALA A 20 10.70 -15.79 -1.51
N TRP A 21 10.23 -14.57 -1.20
CA TRP A 21 10.33 -13.38 -2.04
C TRP A 21 11.74 -12.76 -2.01
N LEU A 22 12.78 -13.59 -2.08
CA LEU A 22 14.15 -13.17 -2.35
C LEU A 22 14.88 -14.08 -3.34
N SER A 23 14.23 -15.12 -3.89
CA SER A 23 14.92 -16.13 -4.71
C SER A 23 14.45 -16.28 -6.16
N TRP A 24 13.55 -15.43 -6.67
CA TRP A 24 13.18 -15.44 -8.11
C TRP A 24 13.62 -14.19 -8.89
N CYS A 25 14.05 -13.10 -8.24
CA CYS A 25 14.56 -11.92 -8.93
C CYS A 25 16.06 -12.00 -9.26
N ALA A 26 16.81 -12.96 -8.72
CA ALA A 26 18.28 -12.99 -8.83
C ALA A 26 18.83 -13.66 -10.10
N LEU A 27 18.00 -14.32 -10.93
CA LEU A 27 18.52 -15.17 -12.02
C LEU A 27 18.15 -14.72 -13.44
N ASN A 28 17.38 -13.65 -13.62
CA ASN A 28 16.96 -13.22 -14.95
C ASN A 28 16.73 -11.70 -15.08
N SER A 29 17.56 -10.88 -14.42
CA SER A 29 17.55 -9.43 -14.65
C SER A 29 18.04 -9.10 -16.07
N PRO A 30 17.21 -8.51 -16.95
CA PRO A 30 17.76 -7.79 -18.09
C PRO A 30 18.50 -6.57 -17.55
N SER A 31 19.76 -6.43 -17.95
CA SER A 31 20.62 -5.31 -17.57
C SER A 31 19.99 -3.97 -17.96
N GLY A 32 19.72 -3.12 -16.97
CA GLY A 32 19.49 -1.69 -17.18
C GLY A 32 18.20 -1.08 -16.63
N GLN A 33 17.98 -1.16 -15.31
CA GLN A 33 17.44 -0.09 -14.47
C GLN A 33 17.44 -0.61 -13.02
N GLU A 34 18.29 -0.05 -12.16
CA GLU A 34 18.16 -0.22 -10.71
C GLU A 34 16.89 0.52 -10.30
N ALA A 35 15.79 -0.20 -10.14
CA ALA A 35 14.60 0.32 -9.48
C ALA A 35 15.04 0.73 -8.06
N THR A 36 15.10 2.03 -7.80
CA THR A 36 15.28 2.57 -6.45
C THR A 36 14.02 2.25 -5.67
N MET A 37 14.00 1.10 -5.00
CA MET A 37 12.93 0.74 -4.08
C MET A 37 13.08 1.61 -2.84
N GLU A 38 12.25 2.64 -2.71
CA GLU A 38 12.17 3.44 -1.50
C GLU A 38 10.99 2.95 -0.66
N GLY A 39 11.29 2.39 0.50
CA GLY A 39 10.30 1.80 1.38
C GLY A 39 10.55 2.09 2.84
N VAL A 40 9.48 2.07 3.63
CA VAL A 40 9.49 2.22 5.07
C VAL A 40 8.71 1.07 5.70
N SER A 41 9.23 0.54 6.80
CA SER A 41 8.60 -0.50 7.59
C SER A 41 8.42 -0.01 9.03
N TRP A 42 7.28 -0.35 9.64
CA TRP A 42 6.96 -0.07 11.03
C TRP A 42 6.33 -1.31 11.67
N GLU A 43 6.87 -1.75 12.79
CA GLU A 43 6.36 -2.89 13.54
C GLU A 43 5.83 -2.47 14.90
N SER A 44 4.61 -2.89 15.21
CA SER A 44 4.04 -2.74 16.54
C SER A 44 2.82 -3.66 16.72
N TYR A 45 2.47 -3.96 17.96
CA TYR A 45 1.30 -4.78 18.31
C TYR A 45 1.26 -6.16 17.64
N GLY A 46 2.40 -6.72 17.25
CA GLY A 46 2.47 -7.99 16.53
C GLY A 46 2.15 -7.89 15.03
N LEU A 47 2.08 -6.67 14.49
CA LEU A 47 1.89 -6.41 13.07
C LEU A 47 3.12 -5.70 12.50
N ARG A 48 3.45 -6.03 11.26
CA ARG A 48 4.39 -5.29 10.42
C ARG A 48 3.61 -4.54 9.36
N PHE A 49 3.88 -3.24 9.24
CA PHE A 49 3.32 -2.36 8.23
C PHE A 49 4.45 -1.93 7.31
N GLU A 50 4.26 -2.10 6.01
CA GLU A 50 5.22 -1.68 5.01
C GLU A 50 4.54 -0.76 4.00
N LEU A 51 5.28 0.26 3.57
CA LEU A 51 4.93 1.11 2.45
C LEU A 51 6.15 1.17 1.54
N SER A 52 6.03 0.71 0.31
CA SER A 52 7.07 0.84 -0.71
C SER A 52 6.55 1.61 -1.91
N VAL A 53 7.49 2.29 -2.57
CA VAL A 53 7.23 3.01 -3.81
C VAL A 53 8.31 2.65 -4.80
N ASP A 54 7.87 2.20 -5.97
CA ASP A 54 8.73 1.90 -7.10
C ASP A 54 8.43 2.88 -8.23
N LEU A 55 9.45 3.21 -9.03
CA LEU A 55 9.29 4.00 -10.24
C LEU A 55 9.37 3.07 -11.45
N GLU A 56 8.25 2.89 -12.13
CA GLU A 56 8.14 2.14 -13.37
C GLU A 56 7.91 3.14 -14.50
N GLU A 57 8.95 3.42 -15.30
CA GLU A 57 8.98 4.50 -16.30
C GLU A 57 8.70 5.91 -15.72
N LYS A 58 7.42 6.29 -15.65
CA LYS A 58 6.91 7.57 -15.09
C LYS A 58 5.79 7.38 -14.07
N GLU A 59 5.48 6.13 -13.73
CA GLU A 59 4.44 5.78 -12.80
C GLU A 59 5.07 5.39 -11.46
N LEU A 60 4.60 6.03 -10.39
CA LEU A 60 4.86 5.58 -9.04
C LEU A 60 3.92 4.44 -8.71
N VAL A 61 4.49 3.25 -8.50
CA VAL A 61 3.75 2.09 -8.00
C VAL A 61 3.87 2.06 -6.49
N VAL A 62 2.78 2.40 -5.82
CA VAL A 62 2.73 2.47 -4.35
C VAL A 62 2.11 1.18 -3.82
N ARG A 63 2.83 0.49 -2.94
CA ARG A 63 2.41 -0.76 -2.32
C ARG A 63 2.37 -0.59 -0.81
N MET A 64 1.32 -1.11 -0.18
CA MET A 64 1.22 -1.19 1.27
C MET A 64 0.91 -2.62 1.69
N ALA A 65 1.64 -3.12 2.67
CA ALA A 65 1.43 -4.45 3.26
C ALA A 65 1.22 -4.35 4.77
N VAL A 66 0.34 -5.20 5.31
CA VAL A 66 0.11 -5.37 6.74
C VAL A 66 0.14 -6.85 7.07
N GLU A 67 1.22 -7.31 7.69
CA GLU A 67 1.46 -8.71 8.03
C GLU A 67 1.27 -8.94 9.54
N ASN A 68 0.61 -10.04 9.91
CA ASN A 68 0.64 -10.53 11.28
C ASN A 68 1.93 -11.32 11.54
N VAL A 69 2.89 -10.68 12.21
CA VAL A 69 4.18 -11.28 12.61
C VAL A 69 4.14 -11.93 14.00
N ALA A 70 2.98 -11.92 14.68
CA ALA A 70 2.79 -12.60 15.95
C ALA A 70 2.46 -14.09 15.76
N SER A 71 2.60 -14.88 16.83
CA SER A 71 2.21 -16.29 16.86
C SER A 71 0.72 -16.53 17.02
N GLU A 72 -0.06 -15.49 17.30
CA GLU A 72 -1.50 -15.56 17.54
C GLU A 72 -2.28 -14.74 16.51
N PRO A 73 -3.53 -15.09 16.19
CA PRO A 73 -4.34 -14.30 15.28
C PRO A 73 -4.67 -12.90 15.82
N ILE A 74 -4.56 -11.88 14.96
CA ILE A 74 -4.88 -10.49 15.29
C ILE A 74 -6.18 -10.07 14.59
N THR A 75 -7.08 -9.40 15.31
CA THR A 75 -8.30 -8.85 14.72
C THR A 75 -8.10 -7.37 14.37
N LEU A 76 -8.57 -6.97 13.20
CA LEU A 76 -8.57 -5.62 12.68
C LEU A 76 -10.01 -5.18 12.43
N ALA A 77 -10.40 -4.03 12.96
CA ALA A 77 -11.77 -3.52 12.83
C ALA A 77 -11.79 -2.26 11.95
N PHE A 78 -12.69 -2.23 10.97
CA PHE A 78 -12.84 -1.12 10.03
C PHE A 78 -14.24 -0.54 10.14
N ARG A 79 -14.34 0.80 10.05
CA ARG A 79 -15.61 1.53 10.17
C ARG A 79 -16.45 1.55 8.89
N THR A 80 -15.80 1.31 7.75
CA THR A 80 -16.42 1.36 6.42
C THR A 80 -15.80 0.27 5.52
N SER A 81 -16.24 0.18 4.26
CA SER A 81 -15.58 -0.64 3.26
C SER A 81 -14.19 -0.12 2.85
N GLN A 82 -13.80 1.09 3.26
CA GLN A 82 -12.46 1.61 3.04
C GLN A 82 -11.50 1.09 4.11
N VAL A 83 -10.47 0.37 3.67
CA VAL A 83 -9.49 -0.28 4.56
C VAL A 83 -8.11 0.38 4.51
N TRP A 84 -7.82 1.13 3.45
CA TRP A 84 -6.56 1.85 3.25
C TRP A 84 -6.79 3.15 2.45
N ASP A 85 -5.76 3.99 2.40
CA ASP A 85 -5.71 5.18 1.55
C ASP A 85 -4.26 5.56 1.25
N VAL A 86 -4.04 6.33 0.19
CA VAL A 86 -2.75 6.90 -0.17
C VAL A 86 -2.95 8.33 -0.60
N GLU A 87 -2.03 9.20 -0.21
CA GLU A 87 -1.92 10.53 -0.83
C GLU A 87 -0.49 10.82 -1.25
N ILE A 88 -0.37 11.61 -2.32
CA ILE A 88 0.89 12.03 -2.89
C ILE A 88 0.94 13.54 -2.83
N ARG A 89 2.04 14.06 -2.26
CA ARG A 89 2.28 15.48 -2.04
C ARG A 89 3.50 15.95 -2.82
N ASP A 90 3.50 17.21 -3.24
CA ASP A 90 4.70 17.86 -3.74
C ASP A 90 5.69 18.22 -2.61
N SER A 91 6.85 18.77 -2.98
CA SER A 91 7.89 19.19 -2.04
C SER A 91 7.46 20.30 -1.07
N GLY A 92 6.41 21.04 -1.40
CA GLY A 92 5.79 22.04 -0.53
C GLY A 92 4.74 21.46 0.42
N GLY A 93 4.48 20.15 0.35
CA GLY A 93 3.48 19.45 1.17
C GLY A 93 2.05 19.56 0.64
N ARG A 94 1.82 20.15 -0.54
CA ARG A 94 0.49 20.22 -1.15
C ARG A 94 0.11 18.86 -1.71
N VAL A 95 -1.08 18.37 -1.36
CA VAL A 95 -1.64 17.12 -1.91
C VAL A 95 -1.95 17.32 -3.40
N LEU A 96 -1.28 16.55 -4.24
CA LEU A 96 -1.50 16.49 -5.69
C LEU A 96 -2.57 15.46 -6.05
N TRP A 97 -2.59 14.35 -5.30
CA TRP A 97 -3.49 13.23 -5.55
C TRP A 97 -3.78 12.47 -4.26
N ARG A 98 -4.98 11.88 -4.18
CA ARG A 98 -5.38 11.00 -3.09
C ARG A 98 -6.23 9.86 -3.66
N TRP A 99 -5.90 8.62 -3.31
CA TRP A 99 -6.54 7.42 -3.84
C TRP A 99 -8.06 7.42 -3.62
N SER A 100 -8.50 7.80 -2.43
CA SER A 100 -9.91 7.87 -2.08
C SER A 100 -10.69 9.01 -2.75
N ALA A 101 -10.04 9.97 -3.40
CA ALA A 101 -10.72 11.09 -4.03
C ALA A 101 -11.69 10.61 -5.12
N GLY A 102 -12.95 11.03 -5.02
CA GLY A 102 -14.02 10.64 -5.95
C GLY A 102 -14.52 9.20 -5.80
N LYS A 103 -14.03 8.43 -4.81
CA LYS A 103 -14.53 7.07 -4.52
C LYS A 103 -15.64 7.12 -3.47
N ALA A 104 -16.60 6.20 -3.57
CA ALA A 104 -17.63 5.98 -2.57
C ALA A 104 -17.35 4.68 -1.81
N PHE A 105 -17.58 4.68 -0.49
CA PHE A 105 -17.36 3.54 0.38
C PHE A 105 -18.63 3.22 1.18
N LEU A 106 -18.95 1.93 1.28
CA LEU A 106 -20.11 1.46 2.03
C LEU A 106 -19.90 1.72 3.52
N GLN A 107 -20.94 2.18 4.20
CA GLN A 107 -20.96 2.43 5.64
C GLN A 107 -21.24 1.12 6.40
N VAL A 108 -20.30 0.17 6.30
CA VAL A 108 -20.38 -1.13 6.95
C VAL A 108 -19.18 -1.32 7.87
N VAL A 109 -19.45 -1.64 9.13
CA VAL A 109 -18.43 -2.07 10.08
C VAL A 109 -18.06 -3.51 9.75
N GLN A 110 -16.75 -3.78 9.64
CA GLN A 110 -16.24 -5.11 9.34
C GLN A 110 -15.03 -5.43 10.21
N TYR A 111 -14.84 -6.73 10.46
CA TYR A 111 -13.74 -7.26 11.23
C TYR A 111 -12.97 -8.24 10.35
N ARG A 112 -11.65 -8.05 10.27
CA ARG A 112 -10.73 -8.97 9.60
C ARG A 112 -9.82 -9.59 10.63
N LYS A 113 -9.88 -10.91 10.75
CA LYS A 113 -8.90 -11.67 11.54
C LYS A 113 -7.75 -12.05 10.60
N LEU A 114 -6.52 -11.71 10.98
CA LEU A 114 -5.28 -12.16 10.34
C LEU A 114 -4.68 -13.30 11.14
N ALA A 115 -4.52 -14.47 10.53
CA ALA A 115 -3.76 -15.58 11.10
C ALA A 115 -2.26 -15.24 11.19
N PRO A 116 -1.46 -15.96 12.00
CA PRO A 116 0.00 -15.82 11.99
C PRO A 116 0.58 -15.96 10.57
N GLY A 117 1.39 -14.99 10.15
CA GLY A 117 1.96 -14.88 8.81
C GLY A 117 0.97 -14.48 7.71
N GLU A 118 -0.29 -14.19 8.03
CA GLU A 118 -1.26 -13.69 7.04
C GLU A 118 -1.04 -12.19 6.82
N GLU A 119 -1.15 -11.78 5.55
CA GLU A 119 -0.95 -10.41 5.10
C GLU A 119 -2.17 -9.83 4.40
N MET A 120 -2.39 -8.53 4.57
CA MET A 120 -3.20 -7.70 3.67
C MET A 120 -2.29 -6.84 2.81
N ALA A 121 -2.38 -6.97 1.48
CA ALA A 121 -1.61 -6.19 0.54
C ALA A 121 -2.51 -5.28 -0.31
N PHE A 122 -2.01 -4.08 -0.62
CA PHE A 122 -2.69 -3.07 -1.44
C PHE A 122 -1.71 -2.44 -2.43
N GLN A 123 -2.22 -2.06 -3.60
CA GLN A 123 -1.44 -1.39 -4.64
C GLN A 123 -2.25 -0.27 -5.31
N THR A 124 -1.58 0.79 -5.70
CA THR A 124 -2.09 1.81 -6.62
C THR A 124 -0.95 2.39 -7.45
N GLU A 125 -1.28 2.87 -8.64
CA GLU A 125 -0.36 3.60 -9.51
C GLU A 125 -0.73 5.08 -9.56
N TRP A 126 0.29 5.92 -9.78
CA TRP A 126 0.12 7.34 -10.05
C TRP A 126 1.18 7.85 -11.01
N GLU A 127 0.75 8.43 -12.14
CA GLU A 127 1.64 9.06 -13.11
C GLU A 127 2.13 10.42 -12.57
N ALA A 128 3.45 10.58 -12.47
CA ALA A 128 4.02 11.83 -12.00
C ALA A 128 3.94 12.92 -13.08
N PRO A 129 3.60 14.18 -12.73
CA PRO A 129 3.51 15.27 -13.70
C PRO A 129 4.89 15.68 -14.26
N GLY A 130 5.98 15.22 -13.65
CA GLY A 130 7.35 15.42 -14.10
C GLY A 130 8.39 15.08 -13.04
N PRO A 131 9.67 15.33 -13.33
CA PRO A 131 10.75 15.18 -12.36
C PRO A 131 10.53 16.05 -11.12
N GLY A 132 10.98 15.58 -9.96
CA GLY A 132 10.79 16.31 -8.70
C GLY A 132 10.89 15.43 -7.46
N HIS A 133 10.63 16.05 -6.31
CA HIS A 133 10.52 15.37 -5.03
C HIS A 133 9.04 15.26 -4.64
N TYR A 134 8.64 14.04 -4.30
CA TYR A 134 7.30 13.71 -3.89
C TYR A 134 7.31 13.07 -2.51
N THR A 135 6.23 13.25 -1.76
CA THR A 135 6.02 12.54 -0.51
C THR A 135 4.78 11.67 -0.64
N VAL A 136 4.95 10.37 -0.50
CA VAL A 136 3.89 9.38 -0.51
C VAL A 136 3.53 9.04 0.93
N VAL A 137 2.27 9.23 1.29
CA VAL A 137 1.76 8.90 2.63
C VAL A 137 0.72 7.79 2.50
N GLY A 138 1.01 6.65 3.10
CA GLY A 138 0.13 5.50 3.17
C GLY A 138 -0.63 5.45 4.49
N TYR A 139 -1.94 5.21 4.42
CA TYR A 139 -2.82 5.10 5.58
C TYR A 139 -3.43 3.71 5.64
N PHE A 140 -3.14 2.98 6.71
CA PHE A 140 -3.96 1.84 7.11
C PHE A 140 -5.11 2.32 8.00
N LEU A 141 -6.35 2.00 7.63
CA LEU A 141 -7.54 2.57 8.27
C LEU A 141 -8.18 1.67 9.33
N GLY A 142 -7.62 0.48 9.57
CA GLY A 142 -8.08 -0.44 10.60
C GLY A 142 -7.69 -0.02 12.01
N HIS A 143 -8.53 -0.39 12.97
CA HIS A 143 -8.25 -0.35 14.41
C HIS A 143 -7.84 -1.73 14.90
N LEU A 144 -6.93 -1.81 15.87
CA LEU A 144 -6.47 -3.09 16.41
C LEU A 144 -7.46 -3.64 17.45
N GLY A 145 -7.86 -4.91 17.29
CA GLY A 145 -8.86 -5.57 18.11
C GLY A 145 -10.29 -5.18 17.72
N ASP A 146 -10.71 -3.98 18.10
CA ASP A 146 -12.06 -3.45 17.87
C ASP A 146 -12.04 -1.97 17.44
N LEU A 147 -13.21 -1.36 17.20
CA LEU A 147 -13.33 0.01 16.73
C LEU A 147 -12.82 1.09 17.71
N SER A 148 -12.67 0.76 18.99
CA SER A 148 -12.09 1.63 20.03
C SER A 148 -10.58 1.43 20.19
N GLY A 149 -10.03 0.39 19.56
CA GLY A 149 -8.62 0.08 19.58
C GLY A 149 -7.73 1.12 18.90
N PRO A 150 -6.42 1.05 19.14
CA PRO A 150 -5.46 1.98 18.56
C PRO A 150 -5.45 1.87 17.04
N ARG A 151 -5.13 3.00 16.39
CA ARG A 151 -4.91 3.06 14.94
C ARG A 151 -3.41 3.23 14.68
N PRO A 152 -2.80 2.41 13.79
CA PRO A 152 -1.44 2.61 13.32
C PRO A 152 -1.20 4.02 12.78
N PRO A 153 -0.01 4.62 12.99
CA PRO A 153 0.33 5.87 12.34
C PRO A 153 0.45 5.66 10.81
N PRO A 154 0.26 6.73 10.01
CA PRO A 154 0.56 6.65 8.59
C PRO A 154 2.04 6.42 8.34
N LEU A 155 2.36 5.71 7.27
CA LEU A 155 3.72 5.53 6.77
C LEU A 155 4.02 6.60 5.73
N THR A 156 5.25 7.11 5.73
CA THR A 156 5.68 8.18 4.81
C THR A 156 6.95 7.76 4.09
N CYS A 157 6.93 7.83 2.77
CA CYS A 157 8.08 7.61 1.90
C CYS A 157 8.35 8.90 1.09
N HIS A 158 9.62 9.26 0.92
CA HIS A 158 10.03 10.39 0.11
C HIS A 158 10.66 9.87 -1.16
N VAL A 159 10.15 10.31 -2.32
CA VAL A 159 10.57 9.81 -3.62
C VAL A 159 11.14 10.92 -4.49
N LYS A 160 12.25 10.63 -5.15
CA LYS A 160 12.86 11.53 -6.13
C LYS A 160 12.74 10.94 -7.54
N ILE A 161 12.10 11.68 -8.44
CA ILE A 161 12.02 11.36 -9.86
C ILE A 161 12.99 12.28 -10.62
N GLY A 162 13.87 11.67 -11.43
CA GLY A 162 14.91 12.34 -12.23
C GLY A 162 14.46 12.78 -13.61
#